data_AF-A0A2D6EGM5-F1
#
_entry.id   AF-A0A2D6EGM5-F1
#
_cell.length_a   1.000
_cell.length_b   1.000
_cell.length_c   1.000
_cell.angle_alpha   90.00
_cell.angle_beta   90.00
_cell.angle_gamma   90.00
#
_symmetry.space_group_name_H-M   'P 1'
#
loop_
_entity.id
_entity.type
_entity.pdbx_description
1 polymer ?
#
loop_
_entity_poly.entity_id
_entity_poly.type
_entity_poly.pdbx_seq_one_letter_code
_entity_poly.pdbx_strand_id
1 'polypeptide(L)'
;MSNIVARDFGPIMRGRSLEYITVDRIAASRAKANKTYGMGIINTTGGFLTAVMQDLVFQGDTASPAPNAAEAWAAIALKGKTSADTGNFTIDRFDFRDLWMASGSQYENVDGISTERGYSGTIQNGRIVNASDACLDIKGDVTVDNVYLENCREGIKLWSSQSHGLIEMGTHRFAAIIAKGGSSNASSVYIETLVLTGAPTVPAFRAEGGPVTLTIGTLVADPNQVLNASSSYAGSSVKVLNRIDI
;
A
#
# COMPACT_ATOMS: atom_id res chain seq x y z
N MET A 1 -12.09 -21.51 16.17
CA MET A 1 -12.07 -20.30 17.04
C MET A 1 -12.69 -19.16 16.26
N SER A 2 -13.54 -18.35 16.90
CA SER A 2 -14.26 -17.22 16.28
C SER A 2 -13.37 -15.97 16.16
N ASN A 3 -13.68 -15.08 15.21
CA ASN A 3 -12.98 -13.80 15.04
C ASN A 3 -13.15 -12.90 16.27
N ILE A 4 -12.12 -12.09 16.56
CA ILE A 4 -12.27 -10.94 17.46
C ILE A 4 -12.97 -9.82 16.67
N VAL A 5 -14.16 -9.40 17.12
CA VAL A 5 -14.95 -8.34 16.49
C VAL A 5 -14.83 -7.06 17.30
N ALA A 6 -14.20 -6.04 16.74
CA ALA A 6 -14.09 -4.72 17.35
C ALA A 6 -14.92 -3.69 16.54
N ARG A 7 -15.62 -2.78 17.24
CA ARG A 7 -16.46 -1.70 16.64
C ARG A 7 -16.18 -0.36 17.33
N ASP A 8 -16.28 0.74 16.58
CA ASP A 8 -16.15 2.13 17.09
C ASP A 8 -14.81 2.45 17.82
N PHE A 9 -13.72 1.75 17.51
CA PHE A 9 -12.42 1.86 18.18
C PHE A 9 -11.34 2.44 17.24
N GLY A 10 -10.19 2.85 17.82
CA GLY A 10 -8.96 3.34 17.17
C GLY A 10 -8.15 2.25 16.45
N PRO A 11 -6.81 2.15 16.59
CA PRO A 11 -6.10 0.93 16.20
C PRO A 11 -6.34 -0.20 17.22
N ILE A 12 -6.37 -1.47 16.77
CA ILE A 12 -6.53 -2.63 17.67
C ILE A 12 -5.25 -2.88 18.48
N MET A 13 -4.09 -2.76 17.84
CA MET A 13 -2.79 -2.93 18.47
C MET A 13 -1.90 -1.71 18.20
N ARG A 14 -1.32 -1.16 19.26
CA ARG A 14 -0.23 -0.19 19.19
C ARG A 14 0.94 -0.68 20.04
N GLY A 15 2.13 -0.75 19.43
CA GLY A 15 3.31 -1.33 20.07
C GLY A 15 4.58 -0.53 19.79
N ARG A 16 5.55 -0.63 20.71
CA ARG A 16 6.91 -0.11 20.52
C ARG A 16 7.94 -1.17 20.87
N SER A 17 8.86 -1.45 19.95
CA SER A 17 9.99 -2.39 20.18
C SER A 17 9.53 -3.77 20.66
N LEU A 18 8.49 -4.32 20.02
CA LEU A 18 8.00 -5.67 20.29
C LEU A 18 8.92 -6.66 19.60
N GLU A 19 9.44 -7.67 20.31
CA GLU A 19 10.36 -8.63 19.69
C GLU A 19 9.65 -9.52 18.65
N TYR A 20 8.43 -9.98 18.99
CA TYR A 20 7.57 -10.78 18.12
C TYR A 20 6.14 -10.21 18.10
N ILE A 21 5.54 -10.19 16.92
CA ILE A 21 4.14 -9.78 16.74
C ILE A 21 3.41 -10.91 16.02
N THR A 22 2.31 -11.38 16.59
CA THR A 22 1.39 -12.30 15.92
C THR A 22 -0.02 -11.79 16.05
N VAL A 23 -0.67 -11.59 14.92
CA VAL A 23 -2.06 -11.14 14.82
C VAL A 23 -2.79 -12.07 13.87
N ASP A 24 -3.82 -12.75 14.39
CA ASP A 24 -4.60 -13.76 13.67
C ASP A 24 -6.10 -13.50 13.88
N ARG A 25 -6.89 -13.55 12.80
CA ARG A 25 -8.37 -13.53 12.84
C ARG A 25 -8.98 -12.31 13.53
N ILE A 26 -8.60 -11.13 13.06
CA ILE A 26 -9.17 -9.87 13.52
C ILE A 26 -10.13 -9.30 12.49
N ALA A 27 -11.34 -8.95 12.93
CA ALA A 27 -12.32 -8.25 12.12
C ALA A 27 -12.76 -6.93 12.79
N ALA A 28 -12.54 -5.84 12.07
CA ALA A 28 -12.92 -4.49 12.47
C ALA A 28 -13.91 -3.92 11.48
N SER A 29 -15.04 -3.41 11.96
CA SER A 29 -16.05 -2.75 11.12
C SER A 29 -16.44 -1.41 11.71
N ARG A 30 -16.61 -0.40 10.86
CA ARG A 30 -16.87 0.99 11.28
C ARG A 30 -15.81 1.50 12.26
N ALA A 31 -14.56 1.11 12.01
CA ALA A 31 -13.45 1.55 12.83
C ALA A 31 -13.23 3.05 12.64
N LYS A 32 -12.93 3.75 13.74
CA LYS A 32 -12.77 5.21 13.75
C LYS A 32 -11.31 5.54 13.97
N ALA A 33 -10.82 6.57 13.30
CA ALA A 33 -9.53 7.10 13.68
C ALA A 33 -9.57 7.71 15.08
N ASN A 34 -8.49 7.54 15.82
CA ASN A 34 -8.26 8.21 17.08
C ASN A 34 -7.05 9.15 16.93
N LYS A 35 -7.22 10.44 17.25
CA LYS A 35 -6.16 11.46 17.15
C LYS A 35 -4.88 11.09 17.91
N THR A 36 -5.03 10.41 19.05
CA THR A 36 -3.90 10.01 19.91
C THR A 36 -3.29 8.70 19.44
N TYR A 37 -4.11 7.73 19.05
CA TYR A 37 -3.68 6.35 18.87
C TYR A 37 -3.45 5.94 17.42
N GLY A 38 -4.13 6.56 16.44
CA GLY A 38 -4.05 6.19 15.03
C GLY A 38 -5.35 5.61 14.49
N MET A 39 -5.25 4.95 13.35
CA MET A 39 -6.28 4.10 12.74
C MET A 39 -5.69 2.69 12.54
N GLY A 40 -6.55 1.70 12.35
CA GLY A 40 -6.18 0.43 11.71
C GLY A 40 -6.31 -0.79 12.62
N ILE A 41 -5.67 -1.87 12.24
CA ILE A 41 -5.45 -3.04 13.09
C ILE A 41 -4.13 -2.86 13.83
N ILE A 42 -3.08 -2.44 13.12
CA ILE A 42 -1.71 -2.44 13.65
C ILE A 42 -1.06 -1.10 13.37
N ASN A 43 -0.55 -0.46 14.43
CA ASN A 43 0.26 0.74 14.35
C ASN A 43 1.51 0.58 15.22
N THR A 44 2.65 0.28 14.62
CA THR A 44 3.88 -0.01 15.38
C THR A 44 4.99 0.95 15.02
N THR A 45 5.89 1.15 15.98
CA THR A 45 7.17 1.84 15.76
C THR A 45 8.25 1.10 16.55
N GLY A 46 9.53 1.25 16.23
CA GLY A 46 10.56 0.38 16.80
C GLY A 46 10.85 -0.83 15.90
N GLY A 47 12.03 -1.43 16.11
CA GLY A 47 12.35 -2.72 15.49
C GLY A 47 11.58 -3.89 16.12
N PHE A 48 11.45 -4.96 15.35
CA PHE A 48 10.94 -6.28 15.75
C PHE A 48 11.72 -7.36 15.01
N LEU A 49 11.83 -8.58 15.55
CA LEU A 49 12.46 -9.68 14.82
C LEU A 49 11.52 -10.19 13.73
N THR A 50 10.28 -10.50 14.12
CA THR A 50 9.28 -11.08 13.21
C THR A 50 7.87 -10.63 13.55
N ALA A 51 7.11 -10.24 12.53
CA ALA A 51 5.69 -9.95 12.61
C ALA A 51 4.88 -10.80 11.62
N VAL A 52 3.94 -11.60 12.12
CA VAL A 52 3.00 -12.38 11.30
C VAL A 52 1.60 -11.84 11.52
N MET A 53 0.96 -11.44 10.44
CA MET A 53 -0.32 -10.74 10.43
C MET A 53 -1.20 -11.41 9.38
N GLN A 54 -2.25 -12.11 9.81
CA GLN A 54 -3.04 -12.90 8.88
C GLN A 54 -4.52 -12.98 9.22
N ASP A 55 -5.33 -13.26 8.19
CA ASP A 55 -6.78 -13.42 8.30
C ASP A 55 -7.43 -12.15 8.88
N LEU A 56 -7.19 -11.02 8.20
CA LEU A 56 -7.50 -9.68 8.69
C LEU A 56 -8.61 -9.01 7.88
N VAL A 57 -9.60 -8.45 8.57
CA VAL A 57 -10.64 -7.62 7.95
C VAL A 57 -10.67 -6.27 8.65
N PHE A 58 -10.57 -5.19 7.87
CA PHE A 58 -10.72 -3.83 8.37
C PHE A 58 -11.65 -3.05 7.46
N GLN A 59 -12.68 -2.44 8.03
CA GLN A 59 -13.53 -1.47 7.36
C GLN A 59 -13.66 -0.21 8.20
N GLY A 60 -13.19 0.92 7.67
CA GLY A 60 -13.35 2.22 8.31
C GLY A 60 -14.80 2.74 8.23
N ASP A 61 -15.12 3.72 9.08
CA ASP A 61 -16.38 4.46 8.98
C ASP A 61 -16.17 5.74 8.15
N THR A 62 -16.66 5.77 6.91
CA THR A 62 -16.55 6.95 6.03
C THR A 62 -17.30 8.17 6.56
N ALA A 63 -18.29 7.98 7.46
CA ALA A 63 -18.97 9.09 8.15
C ALA A 63 -18.16 9.62 9.35
N SER A 64 -17.09 8.94 9.74
CA SER A 64 -16.15 9.35 10.79
C SER A 64 -14.70 9.20 10.31
N PRO A 65 -14.31 9.95 9.26
CA PRO A 65 -13.01 9.77 8.61
C PRO A 65 -11.85 10.18 9.52
N ALA A 66 -10.63 9.78 9.13
CA ALA A 66 -9.41 10.16 9.82
C ALA A 66 -9.26 11.68 9.90
N PRO A 67 -8.87 12.27 11.04
CA PRO A 67 -8.54 13.68 11.11
C PRO A 67 -7.46 14.05 10.10
N ASN A 68 -7.64 15.17 9.39
CA ASN A 68 -6.60 15.75 8.54
C ASN A 68 -5.44 16.26 9.40
N ALA A 69 -4.44 15.40 9.61
CA ALA A 69 -3.30 15.63 10.47
C ALA A 69 -2.06 14.97 9.86
N ALA A 70 -0.88 15.58 10.06
CA ALA A 70 0.41 15.11 9.56
C ALA A 70 0.91 13.87 10.33
N GLU A 71 0.18 12.77 10.20
CA GLU A 71 0.45 11.48 10.81
C GLU A 71 0.32 10.38 9.75
N ALA A 72 0.99 9.26 9.97
CA ALA A 72 0.83 8.06 9.14
C ALA A 72 -0.39 7.27 9.61
N TRP A 73 -1.46 7.32 8.81
CA TRP A 73 -2.70 6.58 9.03
C TRP A 73 -2.75 5.41 8.07
N ALA A 74 -2.97 4.19 8.57
CA ALA A 74 -3.13 3.03 7.72
C ALA A 74 -3.92 1.92 8.44
N ALA A 75 -4.42 0.92 7.69
CA ALA A 75 -4.90 -0.31 8.32
C ALA A 75 -3.75 -1.06 9.01
N ILE A 76 -2.56 -1.07 8.38
CA ILE A 76 -1.30 -1.51 8.98
C ILE A 76 -0.23 -0.45 8.71
N ALA A 77 0.33 0.11 9.79
CA ALA A 77 1.45 1.04 9.72
C ALA A 77 2.66 0.47 10.46
N LEU A 78 3.71 0.11 9.71
CA LEU A 78 5.03 -0.27 10.23
C LEU A 78 5.95 0.96 10.17
N LYS A 79 5.97 1.76 11.24
CA LYS A 79 6.61 3.08 11.27
C LYS A 79 8.06 3.01 11.74
N GLY A 80 8.99 3.21 10.82
CA GLY A 80 10.38 3.53 11.09
C GLY A 80 10.62 5.04 11.23
N LYS A 81 11.32 5.44 12.30
CA LYS A 81 11.78 6.80 12.57
C LYS A 81 13.31 6.90 12.68
N THR A 82 13.99 5.78 12.80
CA THR A 82 15.42 5.65 13.04
C THR A 82 15.98 4.45 12.28
N SER A 83 17.32 4.36 12.19
CA SER A 83 18.00 3.20 11.59
C SER A 83 17.84 1.90 12.38
N ALA A 84 17.37 1.96 13.63
CA ALA A 84 17.11 0.77 14.46
C ALA A 84 15.74 0.13 14.17
N ASP A 85 14.89 0.80 13.40
CA ASP A 85 13.54 0.33 13.08
C ASP A 85 13.58 -0.67 11.93
N THR A 86 13.95 -1.91 12.29
CA THR A 86 14.12 -3.02 11.36
C THR A 86 13.24 -4.21 11.74
N GLY A 87 12.94 -5.09 10.79
CA GLY A 87 12.23 -6.33 11.09
C GLY A 87 11.65 -7.03 9.88
N ASN A 88 11.41 -8.33 10.04
CA ASN A 88 10.80 -9.16 9.00
C ASN A 88 9.31 -9.34 9.23
N PHE A 89 8.50 -9.29 8.17
CA PHE A 89 7.07 -9.47 8.31
C PHE A 89 6.41 -10.31 7.21
N THR A 90 5.23 -10.83 7.53
CA THR A 90 4.29 -11.40 6.58
C THR A 90 2.89 -10.84 6.88
N ILE A 91 2.25 -10.27 5.86
CA ILE A 91 0.85 -9.88 5.86
C ILE A 91 0.13 -10.74 4.82
N ASP A 92 -0.82 -11.56 5.26
CA ASP A 92 -1.44 -12.59 4.40
C ASP A 92 -2.96 -12.66 4.64
N ARG A 93 -3.76 -12.91 3.59
CA ARG A 93 -5.23 -13.05 3.70
C ARG A 93 -5.88 -11.85 4.39
N PHE A 94 -5.98 -10.73 3.67
CA PHE A 94 -6.54 -9.49 4.22
C PHE A 94 -7.59 -8.84 3.31
N ASP A 95 -8.52 -8.10 3.92
CA ASP A 95 -9.55 -7.29 3.25
C ASP A 95 -9.71 -5.95 3.95
N PHE A 96 -9.12 -4.89 3.39
CA PHE A 96 -9.11 -3.55 3.95
C PHE A 96 -9.94 -2.60 3.10
N ARG A 97 -10.88 -1.89 3.72
CA ARG A 97 -11.80 -1.00 3.04
C ARG A 97 -12.03 0.31 3.77
N ASP A 98 -12.43 1.32 3.02
CA ASP A 98 -12.98 2.57 3.53
C ASP A 98 -12.01 3.32 4.47
N LEU A 99 -10.78 3.46 3.98
CA LEU A 99 -9.65 4.07 4.66
C LEU A 99 -9.56 5.55 4.28
N TRP A 100 -10.44 6.38 4.87
CA TRP A 100 -10.66 7.74 4.38
C TRP A 100 -10.16 8.83 5.35
N MET A 101 -9.55 9.89 4.81
CA MET A 101 -9.21 11.11 5.55
C MET A 101 -10.29 12.18 5.38
N ALA A 102 -10.54 12.96 6.43
CA ALA A 102 -11.30 14.18 6.35
C ALA A 102 -10.57 15.19 5.45
N SER A 103 -11.30 15.99 4.70
CA SER A 103 -10.71 17.09 3.94
C SER A 103 -10.05 18.12 4.87
N GLY A 104 -8.97 18.73 4.41
CA GLY A 104 -8.27 19.79 5.14
C GLY A 104 -7.07 20.32 4.37
N SER A 105 -6.20 21.08 5.05
CA SER A 105 -5.03 21.73 4.44
C SER A 105 -3.76 20.88 4.46
N GLN A 106 -3.75 19.77 5.18
CA GLN A 106 -2.66 18.79 5.21
C GLN A 106 -2.84 17.74 4.11
N TYR A 107 -1.77 17.02 3.79
CA TYR A 107 -1.81 15.89 2.86
C TYR A 107 -2.81 14.81 3.29
N GLU A 108 -3.56 14.27 2.33
CA GLU A 108 -4.39 13.09 2.52
C GLU A 108 -3.46 11.86 2.57
N ASN A 109 -3.20 11.33 3.77
CA ASN A 109 -2.23 10.26 4.03
C ASN A 109 -2.86 9.08 4.79
N VAL A 110 -4.01 8.57 4.31
CA VAL A 110 -4.55 7.30 4.82
C VAL A 110 -4.28 6.22 3.80
N ASP A 111 -3.34 5.35 4.14
CA ASP A 111 -2.93 4.21 3.33
C ASP A 111 -3.69 2.94 3.71
N GLY A 112 -3.63 1.91 2.88
CA GLY A 112 -3.98 0.56 3.31
C GLY A 112 -2.89 -0.06 4.18
N ILE A 113 -1.70 -0.25 3.61
CA ILE A 113 -0.52 -0.72 4.32
C ILE A 113 0.63 0.24 4.03
N SER A 114 1.31 0.71 5.07
CA SER A 114 2.50 1.56 4.96
C SER A 114 3.69 0.91 5.67
N THR A 115 4.82 0.79 4.97
CA THR A 115 6.06 0.22 5.49
C THR A 115 7.23 1.19 5.32
N GLU A 116 8.06 1.31 6.34
CA GLU A 116 9.28 2.11 6.29
C GLU A 116 10.52 1.30 5.88
N ARG A 117 11.59 1.99 5.44
CA ARG A 117 12.77 1.42 4.75
C ARG A 117 13.46 0.27 5.47
N GLY A 118 13.43 0.23 6.80
CA GLY A 118 14.15 -0.79 7.58
C GLY A 118 13.43 -2.14 7.67
N TYR A 119 12.18 -2.22 7.22
CA TYR A 119 11.40 -3.46 7.25
C TYR A 119 11.50 -4.23 5.94
N SER A 120 11.47 -5.55 6.03
CA SER A 120 11.45 -6.47 4.89
C SER A 120 10.35 -7.51 5.06
N GLY A 121 9.76 -7.99 3.96
CA GLY A 121 8.68 -8.97 4.10
C GLY A 121 7.82 -9.23 2.89
N THR A 122 6.68 -9.86 3.14
CA THR A 122 5.69 -10.22 2.12
C THR A 122 4.31 -9.67 2.45
N ILE A 123 3.60 -9.22 1.41
CA ILE A 123 2.18 -8.82 1.44
C ILE A 123 1.46 -9.64 0.39
N GLN A 124 0.52 -10.49 0.78
CA GLN A 124 -0.08 -11.42 -0.16
C GLN A 124 -1.54 -11.80 0.11
N ASN A 125 -2.20 -12.30 -0.94
CA ASN A 125 -3.54 -12.88 -0.89
C ASN A 125 -4.59 -11.95 -0.28
N GLY A 126 -4.65 -10.70 -0.70
CA GLY A 126 -5.54 -9.73 -0.06
C GLY A 126 -6.04 -8.65 -0.99
N ARG A 127 -6.90 -7.78 -0.44
CA ARG A 127 -7.38 -6.61 -1.16
C ARG A 127 -7.43 -5.35 -0.31
N ILE A 128 -7.29 -4.23 -1.00
CA ILE A 128 -7.43 -2.90 -0.43
C ILE A 128 -8.30 -2.07 -1.36
N VAL A 129 -9.39 -1.53 -0.83
CA VAL A 129 -10.35 -0.75 -1.61
C VAL A 129 -10.64 0.56 -0.88
N ASN A 130 -10.68 1.66 -1.63
CA ASN A 130 -11.12 2.95 -1.10
C ASN A 130 -10.21 3.52 0.02
N ALA A 131 -8.93 3.72 -0.26
CA ALA A 131 -8.02 4.49 0.60
C ALA A 131 -7.87 5.93 0.08
N SER A 132 -7.82 6.94 0.96
CA SER A 132 -7.69 8.33 0.50
C SER A 132 -6.32 8.64 -0.10
N ASP A 133 -5.26 7.92 0.31
CA ASP A 133 -3.91 8.00 -0.26
C ASP A 133 -3.54 6.74 -1.05
N ALA A 134 -2.44 6.04 -0.72
CA ALA A 134 -2.04 4.83 -1.44
C ALA A 134 -2.76 3.60 -0.88
N CYS A 135 -3.10 2.61 -1.71
CA CYS A 135 -3.47 1.33 -1.12
C CYS A 135 -2.24 0.71 -0.42
N LEU A 136 -1.07 0.78 -1.05
CA LEU A 136 0.20 0.29 -0.53
C LEU A 136 1.28 1.39 -0.62
N ASP A 137 1.89 1.77 0.50
CA ASP A 137 3.04 2.69 0.57
C ASP A 137 4.29 1.94 1.05
N ILE A 138 5.15 1.53 0.12
CA ILE A 138 6.20 0.53 0.36
C ILE A 138 7.60 1.14 0.23
N LYS A 139 8.28 1.32 1.37
CA LYS A 139 9.62 1.91 1.42
C LYS A 139 10.75 0.90 1.65
N GLY A 140 10.42 -0.27 2.22
CA GLY A 140 11.37 -1.35 2.52
C GLY A 140 11.54 -2.39 1.41
N ASP A 141 12.26 -3.46 1.70
CA ASP A 141 12.44 -4.61 0.80
C ASP A 141 11.26 -5.58 0.91
N VAL A 142 10.22 -5.34 0.13
CA VAL A 142 8.92 -6.01 0.28
C VAL A 142 8.45 -6.59 -1.05
N THR A 143 8.07 -7.86 -1.04
CA THR A 143 7.37 -8.51 -2.16
C THR A 143 5.86 -8.42 -1.95
N VAL A 144 5.14 -8.11 -3.03
CA VAL A 144 3.68 -8.07 -3.08
C VAL A 144 3.24 -9.12 -4.08
N ASP A 145 2.29 -9.99 -3.71
CA ASP A 145 1.83 -11.06 -4.59
C ASP A 145 0.37 -11.44 -4.35
N ASN A 146 -0.37 -11.69 -5.43
CA ASN A 146 -1.80 -12.00 -5.42
C ASN A 146 -2.62 -10.97 -4.62
N VAL A 147 -2.50 -9.68 -4.98
CA VAL A 147 -3.19 -8.57 -4.31
C VAL A 147 -4.07 -7.78 -5.28
N TYR A 148 -5.28 -7.41 -4.84
CA TYR A 148 -6.21 -6.54 -5.56
C TYR A 148 -6.28 -5.14 -4.93
N LEU A 149 -6.10 -4.09 -5.74
CA LEU A 149 -6.07 -2.69 -5.30
C LEU A 149 -7.08 -1.86 -6.10
N GLU A 150 -7.95 -1.08 -5.45
CA GLU A 150 -8.93 -0.26 -6.18
C GLU A 150 -9.32 1.02 -5.43
N ASN A 151 -9.65 2.06 -6.20
CA ASN A 151 -10.21 3.32 -5.70
C ASN A 151 -9.36 3.94 -4.59
N CYS A 152 -8.05 3.77 -4.69
CA CYS A 152 -7.08 4.56 -3.95
C CYS A 152 -6.67 5.78 -4.78
N ARG A 153 -6.01 6.79 -4.15
CA ARG A 153 -5.42 7.88 -4.93
C ARG A 153 -4.39 7.29 -5.89
N GLU A 154 -3.52 6.45 -5.36
CA GLU A 154 -2.72 5.52 -6.14
C GLU A 154 -2.82 4.09 -5.61
N GLY A 155 -2.65 3.10 -6.49
CA GLY A 155 -2.63 1.69 -6.08
C GLY A 155 -1.43 1.41 -5.18
N ILE A 156 -0.23 1.57 -5.72
CA ILE A 156 1.02 1.30 -4.97
C ILE A 156 2.05 2.42 -5.15
N LYS A 157 2.71 2.82 -4.06
CA LYS A 157 3.89 3.68 -4.03
C LYS A 157 5.13 2.86 -3.70
N LEU A 158 6.13 2.91 -4.58
CA LEU A 158 7.39 2.17 -4.46
C LEU A 158 8.56 3.16 -4.34
N TRP A 159 9.34 3.08 -3.26
CA TRP A 159 10.40 4.07 -2.98
C TRP A 159 11.82 3.62 -3.30
N SER A 160 11.96 2.42 -3.88
CA SER A 160 13.23 1.82 -4.28
C SER A 160 13.01 0.82 -5.40
N SER A 161 14.11 0.25 -5.92
CA SER A 161 14.03 -0.91 -6.82
C SER A 161 13.46 -2.12 -6.07
N GLN A 162 12.46 -2.76 -6.65
CA GLN A 162 11.69 -3.85 -6.02
C GLN A 162 11.13 -4.81 -7.08
N SER A 163 10.77 -6.02 -6.66
CA SER A 163 10.17 -7.05 -7.52
C SER A 163 8.93 -7.65 -6.87
N HIS A 164 7.86 -7.79 -7.66
CA HIS A 164 6.54 -8.23 -7.20
C HIS A 164 5.97 -9.31 -8.13
N GLY A 165 5.06 -10.12 -7.59
CA GLY A 165 4.37 -11.19 -8.32
C GLY A 165 3.15 -10.67 -9.07
N LEU A 166 1.98 -11.26 -8.79
CA LEU A 166 0.69 -10.86 -9.35
C LEU A 166 0.10 -9.66 -8.59
N ILE A 167 -0.23 -8.59 -9.32
CA ILE A 167 -1.02 -7.48 -8.78
C ILE A 167 -2.16 -7.16 -9.75
N GLU A 168 -3.38 -7.09 -9.23
CA GLU A 168 -4.55 -6.61 -9.96
C GLU A 168 -4.94 -5.21 -9.46
N MET A 169 -5.21 -4.31 -10.40
CA MET A 169 -5.57 -2.93 -10.09
C MET A 169 -6.85 -2.51 -10.83
N GLY A 170 -7.84 -2.08 -10.05
CA GLY A 170 -9.03 -1.42 -10.54
C GLY A 170 -8.78 0.06 -10.86
N THR A 171 -9.84 0.87 -10.86
CA THR A 171 -9.70 2.31 -11.17
C THR A 171 -9.13 3.07 -9.97
N HIS A 172 -8.06 3.83 -10.19
CA HIS A 172 -7.47 4.75 -9.20
C HIS A 172 -7.74 6.20 -9.56
N ARG A 173 -7.65 7.11 -8.59
CA ARG A 173 -7.95 8.54 -8.84
C ARG A 173 -6.79 9.30 -9.49
N PHE A 174 -5.58 8.73 -9.47
CA PHE A 174 -4.39 9.41 -9.98
C PHE A 174 -3.50 8.51 -10.86
N ALA A 175 -2.98 7.41 -10.32
CA ALA A 175 -2.17 6.45 -11.07
C ALA A 175 -2.25 5.07 -10.41
N ALA A 176 -2.06 3.99 -11.17
CA ALA A 176 -2.05 2.65 -10.60
C ALA A 176 -0.75 2.40 -9.79
N ILE A 177 0.40 2.74 -10.36
CA ILE A 177 1.73 2.62 -9.74
C ILE A 177 2.41 3.99 -9.73
N ILE A 178 2.90 4.41 -8.56
CA ILE A 178 3.92 5.44 -8.41
C ILE A 178 5.22 4.76 -8.01
N ALA A 179 6.31 5.06 -8.71
CA ALA A 179 7.64 4.65 -8.28
C ALA A 179 8.59 5.83 -8.21
N LYS A 180 9.49 5.81 -7.22
CA LYS A 180 10.49 6.84 -7.02
C LYS A 180 11.89 6.38 -7.38
N GLY A 181 12.55 7.18 -8.21
CA GLY A 181 13.99 7.10 -8.44
C GLY A 181 14.76 8.05 -7.51
N GLY A 182 16.08 7.93 -7.52
CA GLY A 182 16.98 8.93 -6.95
C GLY A 182 17.37 9.98 -8.00
N SER A 183 17.70 11.19 -7.56
CA SER A 183 18.18 12.26 -8.45
C SER A 183 19.46 11.89 -9.22
N SER A 184 20.26 10.96 -8.69
CA SER A 184 21.50 10.46 -9.28
C SER A 184 21.48 8.98 -9.66
N ASN A 185 20.43 8.23 -9.27
CA ASN A 185 20.36 6.79 -9.46
C ASN A 185 18.96 6.39 -9.93
N ALA A 186 18.89 5.74 -11.10
CA ALA A 186 17.64 5.19 -11.59
C ALA A 186 17.18 4.01 -10.72
N SER A 187 15.87 3.88 -10.51
CA SER A 187 15.29 2.68 -9.88
C SER A 187 14.69 1.75 -10.92
N SER A 188 14.63 0.46 -10.57
CA SER A 188 14.05 -0.57 -11.42
C SER A 188 12.97 -1.32 -10.65
N VAL A 189 11.76 -1.32 -11.19
CA VAL A 189 10.63 -2.08 -10.66
C VAL A 189 10.31 -3.21 -11.62
N TYR A 190 10.13 -4.41 -11.09
CA TYR A 190 9.63 -5.55 -11.85
C TYR A 190 8.30 -6.04 -11.26
N ILE A 191 7.31 -6.26 -12.11
CA ILE A 191 6.04 -6.93 -11.75
C ILE A 191 5.87 -8.10 -12.70
N GLU A 192 5.77 -9.32 -12.16
CA GLU A 192 5.61 -10.52 -12.97
C GLU A 192 4.33 -10.48 -13.78
N THR A 193 3.19 -10.24 -13.12
CA THR A 193 1.89 -10.10 -13.78
C THR A 193 1.15 -8.88 -13.24
N LEU A 194 0.83 -7.95 -14.12
CA LEU A 194 0.01 -6.79 -13.81
C LEU A 194 -1.32 -6.91 -14.57
N VAL A 195 -2.42 -6.97 -13.83
CA VAL A 195 -3.77 -6.93 -14.39
C VAL A 195 -4.37 -5.55 -14.12
N LEU A 196 -4.76 -4.84 -15.17
CA LEU A 196 -5.40 -3.52 -15.07
C LEU A 196 -6.83 -3.63 -15.59
N THR A 197 -7.80 -3.63 -14.67
CA THR A 197 -9.24 -3.72 -14.97
C THR A 197 -9.95 -2.37 -14.83
N GLY A 198 -9.24 -1.34 -14.37
CA GLY A 198 -9.76 0.01 -14.21
C GLY A 198 -9.89 0.83 -15.50
N ALA A 199 -10.28 2.09 -15.36
CA ALA A 199 -10.41 3.01 -16.48
C ALA A 199 -9.08 3.19 -17.23
N PRO A 200 -9.02 2.93 -18.56
CA PRO A 200 -7.75 2.96 -19.32
C PRO A 200 -7.12 4.34 -19.44
N THR A 201 -7.88 5.40 -19.15
CA THR A 201 -7.42 6.78 -19.14
C THR A 201 -6.61 7.14 -17.89
N VAL A 202 -6.73 6.36 -16.81
CA VAL A 202 -5.89 6.50 -15.63
C VAL A 202 -4.54 5.84 -15.93
N PRO A 203 -3.41 6.55 -15.81
CA PRO A 203 -2.12 6.00 -16.16
C PRO A 203 -1.76 4.82 -15.23
N ALA A 204 -1.25 3.75 -15.85
CA ALA A 204 -0.73 2.60 -15.11
C ALA A 204 0.49 2.97 -14.26
N PHE A 205 1.33 3.87 -14.76
CA PHE A 205 2.60 4.20 -14.13
C PHE A 205 2.89 5.70 -14.12
N ARG A 206 3.47 6.18 -13.01
CA ARG A 206 4.11 7.47 -12.89
C ARG A 206 5.44 7.38 -12.13
N ALA A 207 6.49 7.95 -12.70
CA ALA A 207 7.77 8.08 -12.03
C ALA A 207 7.93 9.45 -11.34
N GLU A 208 8.50 9.46 -10.13
CA GLU A 208 8.77 10.68 -9.35
C GLU A 208 10.21 10.71 -8.79
N GLY A 209 10.72 11.91 -8.48
CA GLY A 209 12.01 12.13 -7.79
C GLY A 209 13.27 11.85 -8.62
N GLY A 210 13.20 10.91 -9.56
CA GLY A 210 14.27 10.52 -10.47
C GLY A 210 13.79 9.51 -11.51
N PRO A 211 14.66 9.08 -12.44
CA PRO A 211 14.29 8.14 -13.48
C PRO A 211 13.93 6.76 -12.91
N VAL A 212 12.90 6.13 -13.47
CA VAL A 212 12.51 4.76 -13.11
C VAL A 212 12.21 3.95 -14.36
N THR A 213 12.65 2.70 -14.38
CA THR A 213 12.21 1.70 -15.36
C THR A 213 11.26 0.72 -14.69
N LEU A 214 10.00 0.69 -15.15
CA LEU A 214 9.04 -0.35 -14.80
C LEU A 214 9.09 -1.44 -15.88
N THR A 215 9.40 -2.66 -15.49
CA THR A 215 9.28 -3.85 -16.35
C THR A 215 8.09 -4.70 -15.89
N ILE A 216 7.20 -5.01 -16.83
CA ILE A 216 6.03 -5.86 -16.60
C ILE A 216 6.25 -7.14 -17.40
N GLY A 217 6.25 -8.29 -16.72
CA GLY A 217 6.34 -9.61 -17.35
C GLY A 217 5.15 -9.85 -18.26
N THR A 218 3.96 -9.97 -17.69
CA THR A 218 2.69 -10.05 -18.41
C THR A 218 1.78 -8.90 -18.00
N LEU A 219 1.34 -8.12 -18.98
CA LEU A 219 0.29 -7.11 -18.81
C LEU A 219 -1.04 -7.67 -19.33
N VAL A 220 -2.07 -7.66 -18.50
CA VAL A 220 -3.46 -7.90 -18.91
C VAL A 220 -4.24 -6.59 -18.75
N ALA A 221 -4.66 -5.95 -19.85
CA ALA A 221 -5.27 -4.62 -19.79
C ALA A 221 -6.08 -4.28 -21.04
N ASP A 222 -6.95 -3.28 -20.95
CA ASP A 222 -7.58 -2.65 -22.13
C ASP A 222 -6.49 -2.23 -23.15
N PRO A 223 -6.67 -2.47 -24.47
CA PRO A 223 -5.68 -2.15 -25.50
C PRO A 223 -5.23 -0.69 -25.51
N ASN A 224 -6.07 0.23 -25.04
CA ASN A 224 -5.83 1.66 -24.96
C ASN A 224 -5.32 2.13 -23.59
N GLN A 225 -5.02 1.20 -22.67
CA GLN A 225 -4.49 1.52 -21.35
C GLN A 225 -3.26 2.43 -21.47
N VAL A 226 -3.37 3.63 -20.89
CA VAL A 226 -2.25 4.56 -20.78
C VAL A 226 -1.20 3.94 -19.86
N LEU A 227 -0.05 3.59 -20.42
CA LEU A 227 1.01 2.93 -19.63
C LEU A 227 1.82 3.90 -18.79
N ASN A 228 2.07 5.12 -19.27
CA ASN A 228 2.94 6.07 -18.59
C ASN A 228 2.28 7.45 -18.55
N ALA A 229 2.29 8.08 -17.37
CA ALA A 229 1.82 9.43 -17.20
C ALA A 229 2.72 10.43 -17.94
N SER A 230 2.11 11.44 -18.57
CA SER A 230 2.85 12.54 -19.23
C SER A 230 3.69 13.38 -18.27
N SER A 231 3.34 13.35 -16.97
CA SER A 231 4.05 14.04 -15.88
C SER A 231 5.10 13.17 -15.18
N SER A 232 5.44 12.00 -15.75
CA SER A 232 6.53 11.16 -15.24
C SER A 232 7.88 11.87 -15.36
N TYR A 233 8.77 11.57 -14.41
CA TYR A 233 10.14 12.07 -14.44
C TYR A 233 10.85 11.71 -15.75
N ALA A 234 11.54 12.68 -16.35
CA ALA A 234 12.21 12.50 -17.64
C ALA A 234 13.25 11.36 -17.62
N GLY A 235 13.26 10.54 -18.67
CA GLY A 235 14.12 9.35 -18.76
C GLY A 235 13.52 8.08 -18.13
N SER A 236 12.30 8.15 -17.58
CA SER A 236 11.57 6.97 -17.09
C SER A 236 10.91 6.20 -18.23
N SER A 237 10.76 4.89 -18.07
CA SER A 237 10.19 4.02 -19.09
C SER A 237 9.33 2.90 -18.52
N VAL A 238 8.40 2.40 -19.35
CA VAL A 238 7.61 1.21 -19.08
C VAL A 238 7.91 0.20 -20.18
N LYS A 239 8.34 -1.00 -19.80
CA LYS A 239 8.63 -2.12 -20.69
C LYS A 239 7.65 -3.26 -20.39
N VAL A 240 6.91 -3.70 -21.39
CA VAL A 240 6.00 -4.84 -21.29
C VAL A 240 6.59 -5.99 -22.09
N LEU A 241 6.80 -7.15 -21.47
CA LEU A 241 7.40 -8.31 -22.14
C LEU A 241 6.35 -9.14 -22.88
N ASN A 242 5.17 -9.31 -22.28
CA ASN A 242 4.02 -9.99 -22.85
C ASN A 242 2.75 -9.17 -22.55
N ARG A 243 1.81 -9.13 -23.50
CA ARG A 243 0.56 -8.38 -23.37
C ARG A 243 -0.64 -9.21 -23.80
N ILE A 244 -1.70 -9.16 -23.01
CA ILE A 244 -3.00 -9.78 -23.25
C ILE A 244 -4.04 -8.66 -23.16
N ASP A 245 -4.81 -8.46 -24.22
CA ASP A 245 -5.87 -7.43 -24.24
C ASP A 245 -7.19 -8.00 -23.74
N ILE A 246 -7.93 -7.21 -22.95
CA ILE A 246 -9.25 -7.54 -22.39
C ILE A 246 -10.27 -6.43 -22.66
#